data_AF-A0AAU3RVR8-F1
#
_entry.id   AF-A0AAU3RVR8-F1
#
_cell.length_a   1.000
_cell.length_b   1.000
_cell.length_c   1.000
_cell.angle_alpha   90.00
_cell.angle_beta   90.00
_cell.angle_gamma   90.00
#
_symmetry.space_group_name_H-M   'P 1'
#
loop_
_entity.id
_entity.type
_entity.pdbx_description
1 polymer ?
#
loop_
_entity_poly.entity_id
_entity_poly.type
_entity_poly.pdbx_seq_one_letter_code
_entity_poly.pdbx_strand_id
1 'polypeptide(L)'
;MAHIRNYVGQLRFYSYVDLVLLFWALHASLRVVCGASLLWFGFLIHLEWRHRDRGRLGWHWSIWALLWLAALFVVPGYGTVAFYLCAVGYAYKKRFRWAAAVSPLLNGMLKTFLSLATPATTAGSAALVLVLMSFRNLLGDIRDAAKDAEENVMTVPVLAGYRRPTPYVYPCGLVATSLTWTLLGGLPWWAFAGALAVQAGTYHLTPR
;
A
#
# COMPACT_ATOMS: atom_id res chain seq x y z
N MET A 1 -5.84 5.78 -24.84
CA MET A 1 -4.86 6.25 -23.84
C MET A 1 -5.47 6.53 -22.45
N ALA A 2 -6.62 7.19 -22.33
CA ALA A 2 -7.25 7.48 -21.03
C ALA A 2 -7.57 6.23 -20.18
N HIS A 3 -8.05 5.15 -20.80
CA HIS A 3 -8.33 3.88 -20.11
C HIS A 3 -7.06 3.25 -19.50
N ILE A 4 -5.97 3.21 -20.26
CA ILE A 4 -4.68 2.67 -19.81
C ILE A 4 -4.16 3.50 -18.62
N ARG A 5 -4.21 4.83 -18.73
CA ARG A 5 -3.80 5.73 -17.63
C ARG A 5 -4.61 5.48 -16.35
N ASN A 6 -5.91 5.20 -16.47
CA ASN A 6 -6.77 4.90 -15.32
C ASN A 6 -6.31 3.62 -14.61
N TYR A 7 -6.11 2.52 -15.35
CA TYR A 7 -5.62 1.25 -14.78
C TYR A 7 -4.22 1.38 -14.18
N VAL A 8 -3.28 2.04 -14.88
CA VAL A 8 -1.92 2.29 -14.38
C VAL A 8 -1.95 3.12 -13.09
N GLY A 9 -2.79 4.16 -13.04
CA GLY A 9 -2.97 4.98 -11.85
C GLY A 9 -3.51 4.22 -10.65
N GLN A 10 -4.35 3.21 -10.87
CA GLN A 10 -4.89 2.34 -9.82
C GLN A 10 -3.84 1.39 -9.21
N LEU A 11 -2.77 1.05 -9.94
CA LEU A 11 -1.66 0.24 -9.44
C LEU A 11 -0.69 1.02 -8.53
N ARG A 12 -0.87 2.35 -8.40
CA ARG A 12 -0.21 3.21 -7.41
C ARG A 12 1.31 2.98 -7.31
N PHE A 13 1.99 3.06 -8.46
CA PHE A 13 3.44 2.84 -8.55
C PHE A 13 4.26 3.70 -7.58
N TYR A 14 3.80 4.92 -7.27
CA TYR A 14 4.39 5.79 -6.24
C TYR A 14 4.50 5.12 -4.87
N SER A 15 3.56 4.25 -4.50
CA SER A 15 3.58 3.54 -3.22
C SER A 15 4.29 2.20 -3.34
N TYR A 16 4.35 1.62 -4.55
CA TYR A 16 5.01 0.35 -4.81
C TYR A 16 6.54 0.51 -4.82
N VAL A 17 7.08 1.59 -5.39
CA VAL A 17 8.54 1.80 -5.39
C VAL A 17 9.13 1.90 -3.98
N ASP A 18 8.37 2.46 -3.03
CA ASP A 18 8.76 2.47 -1.62
C ASP A 18 8.82 1.05 -1.02
N LEU A 19 7.89 0.16 -1.42
CA LEU A 19 7.95 -1.25 -1.03
C LEU A 19 9.18 -1.95 -1.61
N VAL A 20 9.58 -1.62 -2.84
CA VAL A 20 10.81 -2.15 -3.44
C VAL A 20 12.04 -1.73 -2.62
N LEU A 21 12.11 -0.46 -2.23
CA LEU A 21 13.18 0.02 -1.33
C LEU A 21 13.17 -0.71 0.01
N LEU A 22 12.00 -0.92 0.62
CA LEU A 22 11.86 -1.72 1.84
C LEU A 22 12.42 -3.13 1.65
N PHE A 23 12.05 -3.83 0.58
CA PHE A 23 12.55 -5.18 0.32
C PHE A 23 14.05 -5.23 0.09
N TRP A 24 14.61 -4.24 -0.61
CA TRP A 24 16.06 -4.12 -0.77
C TRP A 24 16.77 -3.84 0.54
N ALA A 25 16.22 -2.96 1.39
CA ALA A 25 16.76 -2.70 2.72
C ALA A 25 16.77 -3.95 3.61
N LEU A 26 15.81 -4.86 3.40
CA LEU A 26 15.74 -6.15 4.07
C LEU A 26 16.50 -7.27 3.34
N HIS A 27 17.26 -6.97 2.29
CA HIS A 27 18.01 -7.96 1.51
C HIS A 27 17.13 -9.10 0.96
N ALA A 28 15.89 -8.77 0.59
CA ALA A 28 14.96 -9.75 0.05
C ALA A 28 15.47 -10.35 -1.26
N SER A 29 15.33 -11.66 -1.41
CA SER A 29 15.64 -12.33 -2.68
C SER A 29 14.67 -11.91 -3.78
N LEU A 30 15.08 -12.03 -5.05
CA LEU A 30 14.23 -11.73 -6.20
C LEU A 30 12.90 -12.51 -6.15
N ARG A 31 12.92 -13.77 -5.70
CA ARG A 31 11.73 -14.59 -5.51
C ARG A 31 10.74 -13.93 -4.54
N VAL A 32 11.21 -13.41 -3.41
CA VAL A 32 10.37 -12.73 -2.42
C VAL A 32 9.82 -11.42 -2.98
N VAL A 33 10.64 -10.64 -3.67
CA VAL A 33 10.19 -9.40 -4.34
C VAL A 33 9.07 -9.72 -5.33
N CYS A 34 9.25 -10.68 -6.24
CA CYS A 34 8.22 -11.07 -7.21
C CYS A 34 6.93 -11.53 -6.53
N GLY A 35 7.04 -12.38 -5.51
CA GLY A 35 5.88 -12.84 -4.73
C GLY A 35 5.13 -11.69 -4.06
N ALA A 36 5.85 -10.77 -3.42
CA ALA A 36 5.27 -9.59 -2.80
C ALA A 36 4.65 -8.63 -3.81
N SER A 37 5.22 -8.47 -5.01
CA SER A 37 4.63 -7.70 -6.11
C SER A 37 3.28 -8.27 -6.53
N LEU A 38 3.19 -9.60 -6.71
CA LEU A 38 1.94 -10.29 -7.04
C LEU A 38 0.88 -10.07 -5.96
N LEU A 39 1.25 -10.21 -4.68
CA LEU A 39 0.36 -9.94 -3.55
C LEU A 39 -0.12 -8.49 -3.52
N TRP A 40 0.81 -7.54 -3.67
CA TRP A 40 0.53 -6.10 -3.62
C TRP A 40 -0.38 -5.65 -4.76
N PHE A 41 -0.05 -6.01 -6.01
CA PHE A 41 -0.89 -5.64 -7.15
C PHE A 41 -2.23 -6.38 -7.13
N GLY A 42 -2.25 -7.64 -6.71
CA GLY A 42 -3.51 -8.36 -6.47
C GLY A 42 -4.36 -7.66 -5.41
N PHE A 43 -3.77 -7.18 -4.32
CA PHE A 43 -4.46 -6.41 -3.30
C PHE A 43 -5.03 -5.10 -3.85
N LEU A 44 -4.26 -4.33 -4.62
CA LEU A 44 -4.76 -3.09 -5.23
C LEU A 44 -5.92 -3.37 -6.19
N ILE A 45 -5.82 -4.39 -7.01
CA ILE A 45 -6.90 -4.78 -7.93
C ILE A 45 -8.14 -5.26 -7.18
N HIS A 46 -7.97 -6.04 -6.10
CA HIS A 46 -9.05 -6.45 -5.22
C HIS A 46 -9.73 -5.24 -4.54
N LEU A 47 -8.93 -4.27 -4.08
CA LEU A 47 -9.39 -3.03 -3.47
C LEU A 47 -10.27 -2.24 -4.44
N GLU A 48 -9.82 -2.05 -5.68
CA GLU A 48 -10.57 -1.31 -6.70
C GLU A 48 -11.84 -2.06 -7.13
N TRP A 49 -11.76 -3.40 -7.27
CA TRP A 49 -12.94 -4.24 -7.52
C TRP A 49 -14.00 -4.10 -6.42
N ARG A 50 -13.56 -3.97 -5.16
CA ARG A 50 -14.44 -3.88 -4.01
C ARG A 50 -15.00 -2.47 -3.78
N HIS A 51 -14.18 -1.44 -3.89
CA HIS A 51 -14.55 -0.07 -3.58
C HIS A 51 -15.39 0.59 -4.68
N ARG A 52 -15.13 0.28 -5.96
CA ARG A 52 -15.85 0.82 -7.12
C ARG A 52 -16.00 2.36 -7.08
N ASP A 53 -14.90 3.04 -6.81
CA ASP A 53 -14.89 4.50 -6.72
C ASP A 53 -15.35 5.15 -8.02
N ARG A 54 -16.12 6.25 -7.92
CA ARG A 54 -16.57 7.01 -9.10
C ARG A 54 -15.37 7.45 -9.95
N GLY A 55 -15.49 7.32 -11.27
CA GLY A 55 -14.41 7.67 -12.22
C GLY A 55 -13.29 6.64 -12.37
N ARG A 56 -13.33 5.52 -11.62
CA ARG A 56 -12.39 4.41 -11.78
C ARG A 56 -12.99 3.28 -12.60
N LEU A 57 -12.19 2.75 -13.52
CA LEU A 57 -12.57 1.57 -14.30
C LEU A 57 -12.48 0.32 -13.42
N GLY A 58 -13.46 -0.57 -13.57
CA GLY A 58 -13.49 -1.83 -12.86
C GLY A 58 -12.45 -2.82 -13.41
N TRP A 59 -11.83 -3.57 -12.50
CA TRP A 59 -11.06 -4.76 -12.85
C TRP A 59 -11.95 -5.99 -12.83
N HIS A 60 -11.67 -6.95 -13.71
CA HIS A 60 -12.28 -8.27 -13.60
C HIS A 60 -11.73 -9.02 -12.38
N TRP A 61 -12.59 -9.70 -11.63
CA TRP A 61 -12.22 -10.32 -10.34
C TRP A 61 -11.14 -11.39 -10.48
N SER A 62 -11.09 -12.09 -11.63
CA SER A 62 -10.12 -13.14 -11.86
C SER A 62 -8.68 -12.64 -11.82
N ILE A 63 -8.45 -11.35 -12.11
CA ILE A 63 -7.09 -10.80 -12.20
C ILE A 63 -6.44 -10.77 -10.80
N TRP A 64 -7.13 -10.24 -9.79
CA TRP A 64 -6.57 -10.25 -8.43
C TRP A 64 -6.48 -11.68 -7.86
N ALA A 65 -7.44 -12.54 -8.18
CA ALA A 65 -7.45 -13.93 -7.73
C ALA A 65 -6.26 -14.71 -8.30
N LEU A 66 -5.98 -14.56 -9.60
CA LEU A 66 -4.83 -15.21 -10.25
C LEU A 66 -3.50 -14.70 -9.70
N LEU A 67 -3.37 -13.39 -9.43
CA LEU A 67 -2.16 -12.84 -8.82
C LEU A 67 -1.91 -13.40 -7.41
N TRP A 68 -2.96 -13.50 -6.59
CA TRP A 68 -2.85 -14.10 -5.25
C TRP A 68 -2.56 -15.61 -5.32
N LEU A 69 -3.21 -16.35 -6.21
CA LEU A 69 -2.90 -17.77 -6.42
C LEU A 69 -1.45 -17.96 -6.86
N ALA A 70 -0.97 -17.18 -7.83
CA ALA A 70 0.42 -17.22 -8.26
C ALA A 70 1.38 -16.89 -7.11
N ALA A 71 1.05 -15.89 -6.29
CA ALA A 71 1.88 -15.54 -5.14
C ALA A 71 2.00 -16.66 -4.10
N LEU A 72 0.94 -17.44 -3.86
CA LEU A 72 0.99 -18.60 -2.95
C LEU A 72 2.03 -19.63 -3.40
N PHE A 73 2.19 -19.83 -4.71
CA PHE A 73 3.22 -20.74 -5.24
C PHE A 73 4.63 -20.14 -5.13
N VAL A 74 4.76 -18.83 -5.32
CA VAL A 74 6.07 -18.15 -5.29
C VAL A 74 6.58 -17.99 -3.85
N VAL A 75 5.74 -17.55 -2.92
CA VAL A 75 6.10 -17.30 -1.50
C VAL A 75 5.08 -17.95 -0.56
N PRO A 76 5.08 -19.29 -0.44
CA PRO A 76 4.18 -19.98 0.48
C PRO A 76 4.58 -19.66 1.94
N GLY A 77 3.58 -19.41 2.80
CA GLY A 77 3.82 -19.25 4.24
C GLY A 77 2.67 -18.57 4.98
N TYR A 78 2.73 -18.61 6.32
CA TYR A 78 1.74 -17.97 7.19
C TYR A 78 1.62 -16.46 6.98
N GLY A 79 2.73 -15.79 6.63
CA GLY A 79 2.73 -14.36 6.26
C GLY A 79 1.84 -14.06 5.06
N THR A 80 1.82 -14.94 4.05
CA THR A 80 0.97 -14.78 2.86
C THR A 80 -0.51 -14.96 3.20
N VAL A 81 -0.85 -15.90 4.09
CA VAL A 81 -2.24 -16.07 4.57
C VAL A 81 -2.67 -14.85 5.39
N ALA A 82 -1.83 -14.39 6.31
CA ALA A 82 -2.10 -13.20 7.11
C ALA A 82 -2.24 -11.94 6.24
N PHE A 83 -1.44 -11.81 5.18
CA PHE A 83 -1.60 -10.77 4.17
C PHE A 83 -3.01 -10.79 3.56
N TYR A 84 -3.54 -11.95 3.16
CA TYR A 84 -4.89 -12.03 2.61
C TYR A 84 -5.96 -11.59 3.60
N LEU A 85 -5.86 -12.01 4.86
CA LEU A 85 -6.82 -11.61 5.89
C LEU A 85 -6.81 -10.10 6.10
N CYS A 86 -5.64 -9.47 6.17
CA CYS A 86 -5.52 -8.03 6.26
C CYS A 86 -5.98 -7.31 4.98
N ALA A 87 -5.78 -7.91 3.80
CA ALA A 87 -6.13 -7.32 2.51
C ALA A 87 -7.65 -7.24 2.37
N VAL A 88 -8.31 -8.35 2.69
CA VAL A 88 -9.76 -8.45 2.74
C VAL A 88 -10.29 -7.48 3.80
N GLY A 89 -9.77 -7.52 5.04
CA GLY A 89 -10.19 -6.61 6.11
C GLY A 89 -10.09 -5.13 5.71
N TYR A 90 -8.97 -4.74 5.09
CA TYR A 90 -8.77 -3.37 4.61
C TYR A 90 -9.74 -2.98 3.49
N ALA A 91 -10.03 -3.88 2.56
CA ALA A 91 -10.98 -3.63 1.45
C ALA A 91 -12.43 -3.44 1.92
N TYR A 92 -12.75 -3.85 3.15
CA TYR A 92 -14.06 -3.59 3.76
C TYR A 92 -14.17 -2.23 4.46
N LYS A 93 -13.15 -1.36 4.41
CA LYS A 93 -13.17 -0.06 5.09
C LYS A 93 -14.35 0.83 4.72
N LYS A 94 -14.84 0.76 3.47
CA LYS A 94 -16.03 1.53 3.04
C LYS A 94 -17.36 0.94 3.51
N ARG A 95 -17.39 -0.32 3.95
CA ARG A 95 -18.61 -1.01 4.40
C ARG A 95 -18.76 -1.00 5.92
N PHE A 96 -17.66 -1.20 6.64
CA PHE A 96 -17.69 -1.37 8.09
C PHE A 96 -16.91 -0.26 8.79
N ARG A 97 -17.57 0.44 9.72
CA ARG A 97 -16.99 1.55 10.49
C ARG A 97 -15.74 1.14 11.25
N TRP A 98 -15.73 -0.06 11.85
CA TRP A 98 -14.56 -0.58 12.55
C TRP A 98 -13.37 -0.77 11.60
N ALA A 99 -13.60 -1.27 10.38
CA ALA A 99 -12.56 -1.48 9.38
C ALA A 99 -11.98 -0.15 8.88
N ALA A 100 -12.82 0.90 8.77
CA ALA A 100 -12.36 2.26 8.48
C ALA A 100 -11.46 2.81 9.59
N ALA A 101 -11.88 2.68 10.85
CA ALA A 101 -11.17 3.18 12.01
C ALA A 101 -9.79 2.52 12.18
N VAL A 102 -9.68 1.22 11.90
CA VAL A 102 -8.41 0.47 12.00
C VAL A 102 -7.68 0.33 10.65
N SER A 103 -8.13 1.03 9.61
CA SER A 103 -7.54 0.90 8.27
C SER A 103 -6.04 1.25 8.21
N PRO A 104 -5.49 2.23 8.96
CA PRO A 104 -4.05 2.42 9.05
C PRO A 104 -3.30 1.18 9.52
N LEU A 105 -3.79 0.56 10.60
CA LEU A 105 -3.18 -0.63 11.18
C LEU A 105 -3.27 -1.82 10.22
N LEU A 106 -4.42 -2.06 9.59
CA LEU A 106 -4.59 -3.10 8.58
C LEU A 106 -3.59 -2.92 7.42
N ASN A 107 -3.40 -1.68 6.97
CA ASN A 107 -2.47 -1.36 5.88
C ASN A 107 -0.99 -1.52 6.25
N GLY A 108 -0.66 -1.23 7.51
CA GLY A 108 0.66 -1.50 8.08
C GLY A 108 0.92 -3.00 8.21
N MET A 109 -0.02 -3.73 8.81
CA MET A 109 0.05 -5.20 8.95
C MET A 109 0.23 -5.89 7.60
N LEU A 110 -0.47 -5.44 6.55
CA LEU A 110 -0.24 -5.93 5.18
C LEU A 110 1.25 -5.91 4.80
N LYS A 111 1.92 -4.79 5.03
CA LYS A 111 3.32 -4.62 4.62
C LYS A 111 4.29 -5.33 5.54
N THR A 112 3.96 -5.41 6.82
CA THR A 112 4.69 -6.25 7.78
C THR A 112 4.61 -7.72 7.40
N PHE A 113 3.44 -8.23 7.01
CA PHE A 113 3.30 -9.61 6.57
C PHE A 113 4.04 -9.89 5.26
N LEU A 114 4.10 -8.92 4.35
CA LEU A 114 4.99 -9.01 3.19
C LEU A 114 6.47 -9.05 3.59
N SER A 115 6.91 -8.20 4.53
CA SER A 115 8.31 -8.19 4.96
C SER A 115 8.71 -9.48 5.67
N LEU A 116 7.79 -10.13 6.40
CA LEU A 116 8.03 -11.42 7.05
C LEU A 116 8.30 -12.58 6.08
N ALA A 117 8.03 -12.43 4.78
CA ALA A 117 8.49 -13.38 3.76
C ALA A 117 10.01 -13.30 3.50
N THR A 118 10.69 -12.29 4.04
CA THR A 118 12.14 -12.10 3.93
C THR A 118 12.84 -12.70 5.16
N PRO A 119 13.77 -13.66 5.00
CA PRO A 119 14.43 -14.32 6.12
C PRO A 119 15.20 -13.38 7.06
N ALA A 120 15.67 -12.23 6.56
CA ALA A 120 16.40 -11.23 7.35
C ALA A 120 15.50 -10.36 8.24
N THR A 121 14.17 -10.50 8.14
CA THR A 121 13.22 -9.71 8.92
C THR A 121 13.22 -10.17 10.38
N THR A 122 13.85 -9.38 11.24
CA THR A 122 13.80 -9.53 12.70
C THR A 122 12.50 -8.97 13.29
N ALA A 123 12.17 -9.32 14.54
CA ALA A 123 11.04 -8.73 15.26
C ALA A 123 11.10 -7.19 15.31
N GLY A 124 12.30 -6.62 15.51
CA GLY A 124 12.52 -5.18 15.51
C GLY A 124 12.21 -4.54 14.16
N SER A 125 12.69 -5.12 13.06
CA SER A 125 12.40 -4.63 11.72
C SER A 125 10.93 -4.77 11.34
N ALA A 126 10.27 -5.86 11.74
CA ALA A 126 8.83 -6.06 11.52
C ALA A 126 7.98 -5.03 12.27
N ALA A 127 8.33 -4.73 13.52
CA ALA A 127 7.68 -3.68 14.31
C ALA A 127 7.88 -2.29 13.68
N LEU A 128 9.08 -1.99 13.20
CA LEU A 128 9.37 -0.74 12.51
C LEU A 128 8.52 -0.59 11.23
N VAL A 129 8.45 -1.65 10.41
CA VAL A 129 7.59 -1.68 9.22
C VAL A 129 6.14 -1.42 9.60
N LEU A 130 5.63 -2.09 10.64
CA LEU A 130 4.26 -1.92 11.10
C LEU A 130 3.96 -0.46 11.46
N VAL A 131 4.82 0.15 12.28
CA VAL A 131 4.64 1.54 12.75
C VAL A 131 4.71 2.52 11.59
N LEU A 132 5.79 2.49 10.80
CA LEU A 132 6.01 3.46 9.72
C LEU A 132 4.93 3.35 8.64
N MET A 133 4.53 2.13 8.30
CA MET A 133 3.53 1.90 7.26
C MET A 133 2.11 2.19 7.73
N SER A 134 1.80 1.94 9.01
CA SER A 134 0.52 2.37 9.59
C SER A 134 0.43 3.89 9.62
N PHE A 135 1.50 4.57 10.07
CA PHE A 135 1.55 6.02 10.08
C PHE A 135 1.42 6.59 8.65
N ARG A 136 2.11 6.00 7.67
CA ARG A 136 1.98 6.42 6.27
C ARG A 136 0.55 6.27 5.75
N ASN A 137 -0.16 5.18 6.08
CA ASN A 137 -1.56 5.05 5.68
C ASN A 137 -2.45 6.08 6.40
N LEU A 138 -2.17 6.39 7.68
CA LEU A 138 -2.87 7.48 8.38
C LEU A 138 -2.71 8.82 7.64
N LEU A 139 -1.51 9.15 7.13
CA LEU A 139 -1.32 10.32 6.27
C LEU A 139 -2.15 10.24 4.98
N GLY A 140 -2.36 9.04 4.45
CA GLY A 140 -3.23 8.79 3.31
C GLY A 140 -4.70 9.05 3.62
N ASP A 141 -5.16 8.65 4.80
CA ASP A 141 -6.51 8.94 5.26
C ASP A 141 -6.68 10.44 5.58
N ILE A 142 -5.65 11.13 6.10
CA ILE A 142 -5.67 12.59 6.32
C ILE A 142 -5.80 13.32 4.97
N ARG A 143 -5.04 12.87 3.96
CA ARG A 143 -5.14 13.39 2.59
C ARG A 143 -6.56 13.29 2.03
N ASP A 144 -7.22 12.15 2.27
CA ASP A 144 -8.53 11.80 1.71
C ASP A 144 -9.71 12.19 2.63
N ALA A 145 -9.45 12.86 3.77
CA ALA A 145 -10.45 13.08 4.81
C ALA A 145 -11.72 13.82 4.35
N ALA A 146 -11.61 14.76 3.42
CA ALA A 146 -12.77 15.44 2.84
C ALA A 146 -13.65 14.47 2.05
N LYS A 147 -13.04 13.65 1.18
CA LYS A 147 -13.74 12.63 0.38
C LYS A 147 -14.33 11.53 1.26
N ASP A 148 -13.57 11.05 2.24
CA ASP A 148 -14.05 10.03 3.17
C ASP A 148 -15.25 10.53 3.97
N ALA A 149 -15.28 11.82 4.36
CA ALA A 149 -16.44 12.42 5.03
C ALA A 149 -17.66 12.49 4.11
N GLU A 150 -17.50 12.86 2.84
CA GLU A 150 -18.58 12.87 1.84
C GLU A 150 -19.15 11.47 1.58
N GLU A 151 -18.29 10.45 1.61
CA GLU A 151 -18.67 9.05 1.40
C GLU A 151 -19.08 8.32 2.70
N ASN A 152 -19.16 9.01 3.84
CA ASN A 152 -19.45 8.45 5.17
C ASN A 152 -18.50 7.32 5.62
N VAL A 153 -17.24 7.38 5.19
CA VAL A 153 -16.18 6.45 5.59
C VAL A 153 -15.54 6.96 6.89
N MET A 154 -15.69 6.21 7.97
CA MET A 154 -15.24 6.62 9.32
C MET A 154 -13.75 6.35 9.56
N THR A 155 -12.87 6.90 8.73
CA THR A 155 -11.42 6.85 9.00
C THR A 155 -11.05 7.66 10.24
N VAL A 156 -9.86 7.41 10.80
CA VAL A 156 -9.38 8.10 12.02
C VAL A 156 -9.49 9.63 11.93
N PRO A 157 -9.10 10.30 10.82
CA PRO A 157 -9.24 11.75 10.72
C PRO A 157 -10.71 12.20 10.77
N VAL A 158 -11.61 11.49 10.07
CA VAL A 158 -13.04 11.80 10.06
C VAL A 158 -13.66 11.63 11.46
N LEU A 159 -13.28 10.56 12.18
CA LEU A 159 -13.69 10.32 13.56
C LEU A 159 -13.19 11.42 14.50
N ALA A 160 -11.99 11.95 14.27
CA ALA A 160 -11.42 13.07 14.99
C ALA A 160 -11.98 14.45 14.56
N GLY A 161 -12.95 14.48 13.64
CA GLY A 161 -13.57 15.72 13.15
C GLY A 161 -12.78 16.45 12.06
N TYR A 162 -11.68 15.87 11.57
CA TYR A 162 -10.88 16.43 10.48
C TYR A 162 -11.52 16.12 9.12
N ARG A 163 -11.90 17.16 8.36
CA ARG A 163 -12.63 17.04 7.08
C ARG A 163 -12.08 17.94 5.96
N ARG A 164 -10.78 18.29 6.04
CA ARG A 164 -10.15 19.20 5.07
C ARG A 164 -9.27 18.43 4.08
N PRO A 165 -9.17 18.87 2.82
CA PRO A 165 -8.25 18.26 1.86
C PRO A 165 -6.80 18.65 2.17
N THR A 166 -5.91 17.67 2.27
CA THR A 166 -4.45 17.89 2.44
C THR A 166 -3.65 17.06 1.44
N PRO A 167 -3.65 17.44 0.15
CA PRO A 167 -3.13 16.61 -0.93
C PRO A 167 -1.64 16.26 -0.82
N TYR A 168 -0.86 17.05 -0.08
CA TYR A 168 0.61 16.92 0.00
C TYR A 168 1.13 16.17 1.24
N VAL A 169 0.28 15.89 2.24
CA VAL A 169 0.75 15.22 3.47
C VAL A 169 1.21 13.78 3.21
N TYR A 170 0.52 13.06 2.32
CA TYR A 170 0.87 11.69 1.97
C TYR A 170 2.14 11.58 1.12
N PRO A 171 2.38 12.43 0.10
CA PRO A 171 3.70 12.54 -0.56
C PRO A 171 4.84 12.77 0.41
N CYS A 172 4.72 13.68 1.39
CA CYS A 172 5.74 13.87 2.42
C CYS A 172 6.01 12.57 3.18
N GLY A 173 4.95 11.82 3.51
CA GLY A 173 5.05 10.48 4.10
C GLY A 173 5.82 9.48 3.24
N LEU A 174 5.57 9.45 1.93
CA LEU A 174 6.30 8.59 0.98
C LEU A 174 7.78 8.93 0.93
N VAL A 175 8.12 10.22 0.85
CA VAL A 175 9.51 10.69 0.85
C VAL A 175 10.21 10.27 2.14
N ALA A 176 9.56 10.47 3.29
CA ALA A 176 10.09 10.08 4.58
C ALA A 176 10.34 8.57 4.66
N THR A 177 9.37 7.73 4.27
CA THR A 177 9.57 6.27 4.29
C THR A 177 10.65 5.82 3.31
N SER A 178 10.72 6.40 2.11
CA SER A 178 11.73 6.02 1.12
C SER A 178 13.13 6.41 1.57
N LEU A 179 13.28 7.57 2.24
CA LEU A 179 14.52 7.97 2.87
C LEU A 179 14.90 7.00 4.01
N THR A 180 13.93 6.63 4.86
CA THR A 180 14.16 5.67 5.94
C THR A 180 14.69 4.33 5.42
N TRP A 181 14.06 3.74 4.38
CA TRP A 181 14.53 2.48 3.81
C TRP A 181 15.89 2.61 3.14
N THR A 182 16.14 3.75 2.49
CA THR A 182 17.45 4.02 1.87
C THR A 182 18.55 4.04 2.92
N LEU A 183 18.36 4.79 4.01
CA LEU A 183 19.34 4.92 5.09
C LEU A 183 19.54 3.61 5.85
N LEU A 184 18.46 2.93 6.24
CA LEU A 184 18.54 1.67 6.99
C LEU A 184 19.10 0.52 6.17
N GLY A 185 18.82 0.50 4.86
CA GLY A 185 19.32 -0.49 3.93
C GLY A 185 20.73 -0.25 3.43
N GLY A 186 21.35 0.89 3.77
CA GLY A 186 22.63 1.31 3.17
C GLY A 186 22.54 1.42 1.63
N LEU A 187 21.35 1.75 1.11
CA LEU A 187 21.12 1.79 -0.33
C LEU A 187 21.78 3.03 -0.93
N PRO A 188 22.29 2.94 -2.17
CA PRO A 188 22.89 4.09 -2.82
C PRO A 188 21.85 5.19 -3.09
N TRP A 189 22.27 6.46 -3.01
CA TRP A 189 21.38 7.62 -3.17
C TRP A 189 20.62 7.67 -4.51
N TRP A 190 21.14 7.03 -5.56
CA TRP A 190 20.41 6.92 -6.83
C TRP A 190 19.14 6.07 -6.71
N ALA A 191 19.07 5.11 -5.78
CA ALA A 191 17.86 4.32 -5.53
C ALA A 191 16.76 5.21 -4.93
N PHE A 192 17.11 6.08 -3.99
CA PHE A 192 16.22 7.09 -3.44
C PHE A 192 15.75 8.08 -4.52
N ALA A 193 16.68 8.63 -5.31
CA ALA A 193 16.34 9.54 -6.40
C ALA A 193 15.40 8.89 -7.43
N GLY A 194 15.64 7.62 -7.79
CA GLY A 194 14.77 6.84 -8.65
C GLY A 194 13.36 6.66 -8.05
N ALA A 195 13.27 6.38 -6.75
CA ALA A 195 11.99 6.31 -6.05
C ALA A 195 11.24 7.64 -6.07
N LEU A 196 11.93 8.76 -5.84
CA LEU A 196 11.33 10.10 -5.94
C LEU A 196 10.81 10.40 -7.35
N ALA A 197 11.56 10.02 -8.39
CA ALA A 197 11.12 10.20 -9.78
C ALA A 197 9.84 9.40 -10.08
N VAL A 198 9.77 8.14 -9.64
CA VAL A 198 8.56 7.31 -9.78
C VAL A 198 7.40 7.88 -8.97
N GLN A 199 7.66 8.33 -7.75
CA GLN A 199 6.64 8.96 -6.90
C GLN A 199 6.05 10.21 -7.54
N ALA A 200 6.90 11.16 -7.95
CA ALA A 200 6.47 12.39 -8.61
C ALA A 200 5.73 12.11 -9.92
N GLY A 201 6.26 11.20 -10.76
CA GLY A 201 5.68 10.89 -12.07
C GLY A 201 4.35 10.14 -12.01
N THR A 202 4.09 9.39 -10.93
CA THR A 202 2.90 8.51 -10.86
C THR A 202 1.85 8.92 -9.83
N TYR A 203 2.18 9.83 -8.90
CA TYR A 203 1.24 10.26 -7.86
C TYR A 203 -0.06 10.88 -8.40
N HIS A 204 0.05 11.67 -9.45
CA HIS A 204 -1.09 12.33 -10.10
C HIS A 204 -1.81 11.45 -11.14
N LEU A 205 -1.42 10.17 -11.28
CA LEU A 205 -2.08 9.24 -12.18
C LEU A 205 -3.29 8.57 -11.54
N THR A 206 -3.34 8.45 -10.20
CA THR A 206 -4.48 7.81 -9.52
C THR A 206 -5.74 8.68 -9.64
N PRO A 207 -6.82 8.18 -10.25
CA PRO A 207 -8.08 8.90 -10.33
C PRO A 207 -8.65 9.11 -8.92
N ARG A 208 -9.06 10.34 -8.60
CA ARG A 208 -9.61 10.70 -7.29
C ARG A 208 -11.09 10.98 -7.39
#